data_AF-A0A024TSX0-F1
#
_entry.id   AF-A0A024TSX0-F1
#
_cell.length_a   1.000
_cell.length_b   1.000
_cell.length_c   1.000
_cell.angle_alpha   90.00
_cell.angle_beta   90.00
_cell.angle_gamma   90.00
#
_symmetry.space_group_name_H-M   'P 1'
#
loop_
_entity.id
_entity.type
_entity.pdbx_description
1 polymer ?
#
loop_
_entity_poly.entity_id
_entity_poly.type
_entity_poly.pdbx_seq_one_letter_code
_entity_poly.pdbx_strand_id
1 'polypeptide(L)'
;MAAYAQSCGPKVGLAIGLVVLLLVVFDSIANNWALNDFCGNGLQFRTPVARVDNVDNLTTAYAFGSRAKISDLSNIGYWMANHVIENLAKDDDSVYVLSAGSYQITGSAMNYCRGLTSNYTVDITKPVKLATAVDAITFLRGTALTHAFTDDLSVNLPTATASMRDLTALGFVPSRIQTDMRMTTAFAVQNTSAMQYATITYYRVYAKSYCTGCAPIAELGRGTCNLTMQFNATSNRLIVTSSHVLGSQHDLGLMFARDVYSSLASILKYIAIFIAVGGYLASRQTIQWSDTNLEKDAL
;
A
#
# COMPACT_ATOMS: atom_id res chain seq x y z
N MET A 1 25.79 -51.13 16.52
CA MET A 1 24.95 -49.92 16.72
C MET A 1 25.37 -48.71 15.86
N ALA A 2 26.21 -48.87 14.82
CA ALA A 2 26.67 -47.75 13.97
C ALA A 2 26.13 -47.77 12.53
N ALA A 3 25.09 -48.55 12.23
CA ALA A 3 24.55 -48.70 10.87
C ALA A 3 23.22 -47.97 10.62
N TYR A 4 22.60 -47.39 11.66
CA TYR A 4 21.30 -46.72 11.53
C TYR A 4 21.38 -45.18 11.43
N ALA A 5 22.54 -44.57 11.63
CA ALA A 5 22.70 -43.11 11.56
C ALA A 5 22.96 -42.57 10.14
N GLN A 6 23.28 -43.42 9.16
CA GLN A 6 23.72 -42.99 7.82
C GLN A 6 22.60 -42.91 6.76
N SER A 7 21.39 -43.43 7.02
CA SER A 7 20.31 -43.43 6.01
C SER A 7 19.32 -42.26 6.12
N CYS A 8 19.26 -41.57 7.26
CA CYS A 8 18.38 -40.40 7.46
C CYS A 8 19.03 -39.06 7.10
N GLY A 9 20.36 -38.91 7.26
CA GLY A 9 21.07 -37.65 7.02
C GLY A 9 20.98 -37.10 5.58
N PRO A 10 21.16 -37.93 4.52
CA PRO A 10 21.16 -37.44 3.14
C PRO A 10 19.76 -37.02 2.65
N LYS A 11 18.72 -37.76 3.05
CA LYS A 11 17.33 -37.47 2.64
C LYS A 11 16.77 -36.24 3.35
N VAL A 12 17.08 -36.07 4.62
CA VAL A 12 16.71 -34.87 5.39
C VAL A 12 17.46 -33.64 4.86
N GLY A 13 18.77 -33.75 4.58
CA GLY A 13 19.54 -32.67 3.97
C GLY A 13 19.00 -32.25 2.59
N LEU A 14 18.63 -33.22 1.75
CA LEU A 14 18.02 -32.94 0.44
C LEU A 14 16.63 -32.29 0.58
N ALA A 15 15.80 -32.75 1.51
CA ALA A 15 14.49 -32.15 1.77
C ALA A 15 14.63 -30.69 2.26
N ILE A 16 15.52 -30.43 3.22
CA ILE A 16 15.81 -29.07 3.70
C ILE A 16 16.34 -28.20 2.56
N GLY A 17 17.28 -28.72 1.75
CA GLY A 17 17.81 -28.00 0.60
C GLY A 17 16.75 -27.62 -0.43
N LEU A 18 15.80 -28.52 -0.72
CA LEU A 18 14.67 -28.23 -1.61
C LEU A 18 13.73 -27.17 -1.04
N VAL A 19 13.41 -27.24 0.26
CA VAL A 19 12.56 -26.24 0.92
C VAL A 19 13.24 -24.86 0.88
N VAL A 20 14.54 -24.79 1.22
CA VAL A 20 15.29 -23.54 1.17
C VAL A 20 15.34 -22.99 -0.25
N LEU A 21 15.58 -23.83 -1.27
CA LEU A 21 15.57 -23.41 -2.66
C LEU A 21 14.21 -22.83 -3.07
N LEU A 22 13.12 -23.50 -2.72
CA LEU A 22 11.76 -23.02 -3.01
C LEU A 22 11.49 -21.67 -2.33
N LEU A 23 11.90 -21.50 -1.08
CA LEU A 23 11.78 -20.25 -0.36
C LEU A 23 12.60 -19.12 -0.99
N VAL A 24 13.84 -19.40 -1.43
CA VAL A 24 14.70 -18.41 -2.10
C VAL A 24 14.13 -18.01 -3.46
N VAL A 25 13.62 -18.97 -4.24
CA VAL A 25 12.97 -18.68 -5.53
C VAL A 25 11.71 -17.85 -5.31
N PHE A 26 10.87 -18.24 -4.35
CA PHE A 26 9.66 -17.49 -4.01
C PHE A 26 10.00 -16.07 -3.55
N ASP A 27 10.96 -15.90 -2.65
CA ASP A 27 11.44 -14.60 -2.18
C ASP A 27 11.98 -13.73 -3.33
N SER A 28 12.72 -14.33 -4.27
CA SER A 28 13.30 -13.61 -5.40
C SER A 28 12.27 -13.14 -6.43
N ILE A 29 11.07 -13.73 -6.43
CA ILE A 29 9.95 -13.32 -7.29
C ILE A 29 9.00 -12.40 -6.51
N ALA A 30 8.46 -12.87 -5.39
CA ALA A 30 7.45 -12.17 -4.60
C ALA A 30 7.98 -10.88 -3.99
N ASN A 31 9.24 -10.86 -3.53
CA ASN A 31 9.89 -9.66 -2.98
C ASN A 31 10.73 -8.92 -4.01
N ASN A 32 10.49 -9.13 -5.32
CA ASN A 32 11.06 -8.29 -6.37
C ASN A 32 10.05 -7.24 -6.81
N TRP A 33 10.23 -6.04 -6.28
CA TRP A 33 9.33 -4.92 -6.55
C TRP A 33 9.37 -4.45 -7.99
N ALA A 34 10.51 -4.55 -8.69
CA ALA A 34 10.60 -4.19 -10.11
C ALA A 34 9.78 -5.16 -10.98
N LEU A 35 9.83 -6.46 -10.68
CA LEU A 35 9.00 -7.44 -11.37
C LEU A 35 7.51 -7.20 -11.07
N ASN A 36 7.16 -6.95 -9.82
CA ASN A 36 5.77 -6.71 -9.42
C ASN A 36 5.21 -5.40 -10.00
N ASP A 37 6.05 -4.37 -10.15
CA ASP A 37 5.69 -3.10 -10.80
C ASP A 37 5.45 -3.29 -12.30
N PHE A 38 6.32 -4.06 -12.97
CA PHE A 38 6.23 -4.34 -14.40
C PHE A 38 5.07 -5.26 -14.78
N CYS A 39 4.91 -6.39 -14.08
CA CYS A 39 3.87 -7.37 -14.37
C CYS A 39 2.52 -7.05 -13.72
N GLY A 40 2.51 -6.18 -12.70
CA GLY A 40 1.32 -5.86 -11.92
C GLY A 40 0.41 -4.85 -12.60
N ASN A 41 -0.88 -4.87 -12.23
CA ASN A 41 -1.84 -3.87 -12.67
C ASN A 41 -1.84 -2.63 -11.74
N GLY A 42 -0.66 -2.18 -11.29
CA GLY A 42 -0.53 -1.08 -10.32
C GLY A 42 -0.82 0.29 -10.92
N LEU A 43 -0.52 0.50 -12.20
CA LEU A 43 -0.68 1.78 -12.88
C LEU A 43 -2.14 2.28 -12.93
N GLN A 44 -3.13 1.40 -12.71
CA GLN A 44 -4.53 1.79 -12.58
C GLN A 44 -4.78 2.82 -11.47
N PHE A 45 -3.92 2.88 -10.45
CA PHE A 45 -4.04 3.86 -9.36
C PHE A 45 -3.59 5.27 -9.75
N ARG A 46 -2.93 5.45 -10.90
CA ARG A 46 -2.54 6.77 -11.44
C ARG A 46 -3.71 7.51 -12.10
N THR A 47 -4.80 6.82 -12.46
CA THR A 47 -5.96 7.42 -13.15
C THR A 47 -6.46 8.76 -12.59
N PRO A 48 -6.67 8.95 -11.28
CA PRO A 48 -7.19 10.21 -10.74
C PRO A 48 -6.21 11.39 -10.88
N VAL A 49 -4.91 11.13 -11.05
CA VAL A 49 -3.84 12.14 -11.03
C VAL A 49 -3.10 12.28 -12.37
N ALA A 50 -3.47 11.49 -13.39
CA ALA A 50 -2.78 11.43 -14.67
C ALA A 50 -2.78 12.74 -15.50
N ARG A 51 -3.42 13.81 -15.03
CA ARG A 51 -3.50 15.12 -15.70
C ARG A 51 -2.97 16.27 -14.85
N VAL A 52 -2.37 15.97 -13.71
CA VAL A 52 -1.85 16.98 -12.78
C VAL A 52 -0.37 16.78 -12.58
N ASP A 53 0.39 17.86 -12.45
CA ASP A 53 1.83 17.77 -12.17
C ASP A 53 2.12 17.77 -10.67
N ASN A 54 1.26 18.43 -9.88
CA ASN A 54 1.39 18.60 -8.44
C ASN A 54 0.01 18.58 -7.76
N VAL A 55 0.02 18.66 -6.42
CA VAL A 55 -1.22 18.61 -5.62
C VAL A 55 -2.14 19.81 -5.87
N ASP A 56 -1.60 21.00 -6.13
CA ASP A 56 -2.40 22.21 -6.34
C ASP A 56 -3.22 22.13 -7.62
N ASN A 57 -2.68 21.49 -8.67
CA ASN A 57 -3.42 21.29 -9.91
C ASN A 57 -4.69 20.44 -9.72
N LEU A 58 -4.77 19.59 -8.68
CA LEU A 58 -6.00 18.85 -8.36
C LEU A 58 -7.17 19.80 -8.06
N THR A 59 -6.91 20.99 -7.52
CA THR A 59 -7.96 21.96 -7.18
C THR A 59 -8.67 22.53 -8.41
N THR A 60 -8.05 22.40 -9.59
CA THR A 60 -8.67 22.76 -10.88
C THR A 60 -9.51 21.63 -11.48
N ALA A 61 -9.18 20.39 -11.14
CA ALA A 61 -9.83 19.19 -11.68
C ALA A 61 -10.95 18.63 -10.79
N TYR A 62 -10.93 18.94 -9.49
CA TYR A 62 -11.84 18.41 -8.49
C TYR A 62 -12.43 19.51 -7.61
N ALA A 63 -13.71 19.37 -7.28
CA ALA A 63 -14.34 20.13 -6.21
C ALA A 63 -13.96 19.52 -4.86
N PHE A 64 -13.28 20.29 -4.01
CA PHE A 64 -12.89 19.84 -2.68
C PHE A 64 -13.98 20.05 -1.64
N GLY A 65 -14.09 19.09 -0.71
CA GLY A 65 -15.01 19.16 0.42
C GLY A 65 -14.70 20.34 1.34
N SER A 66 -15.72 20.91 1.96
CA SER A 66 -15.55 21.95 2.97
C SER A 66 -14.71 21.43 4.14
N ARG A 67 -13.62 22.14 4.51
CA ARG A 67 -12.66 21.77 5.57
C ARG A 67 -11.86 20.49 5.28
N ALA A 68 -11.80 20.07 4.02
CA ALA A 68 -11.00 18.94 3.57
C ALA A 68 -10.33 19.29 2.23
N LYS A 69 -9.80 20.51 2.13
CA LYS A 69 -9.11 21.03 0.95
C LYS A 69 -7.60 20.85 1.08
N ILE A 70 -6.88 20.94 -0.03
CA ILE A 70 -5.41 20.98 -0.03
C ILE A 70 -4.88 22.10 0.87
N SER A 71 -5.52 23.26 0.85
CA SER A 71 -5.16 24.42 1.70
C SER A 71 -5.42 24.21 3.20
N ASP A 72 -6.22 23.22 3.57
CA ASP A 72 -6.55 22.93 4.97
C ASP A 72 -5.54 21.94 5.61
N LEU A 73 -4.64 21.35 4.82
CA LEU A 73 -3.60 20.45 5.29
C LEU A 73 -2.54 21.21 6.10
N SER A 74 -1.92 20.54 7.07
CA SER A 74 -0.70 21.04 7.70
C SER A 74 0.45 21.10 6.70
N ASN A 75 1.50 21.86 7.01
CA ASN A 75 2.70 21.97 6.15
C ASN A 75 3.26 20.59 5.77
N ILE A 76 3.32 19.66 6.72
CA ILE A 76 3.83 18.32 6.45
C ILE A 76 2.82 17.46 5.69
N GLY A 77 1.53 17.60 5.99
CA GLY A 77 0.46 16.90 5.27
C GLY A 77 0.41 17.31 3.80
N TYR A 78 0.55 18.61 3.53
CA TYR A 78 0.69 19.18 2.19
C TYR A 78 1.93 18.63 1.48
N TRP A 79 3.10 18.69 2.12
CA TRP A 79 4.34 18.18 1.52
C TRP A 79 4.23 16.68 1.17
N MET A 80 3.66 15.88 2.06
CA MET A 80 3.43 14.44 1.82
C MET A 80 2.45 14.21 0.66
N ALA A 81 1.34 14.97 0.61
CA ALA A 81 0.39 14.89 -0.50
C ALA A 81 1.07 15.26 -1.82
N ASN A 82 1.78 16.39 -1.86
CA ASN A 82 2.47 16.86 -3.05
C ASN A 82 3.50 15.84 -3.54
N HIS A 83 4.34 15.33 -2.65
CA HIS A 83 5.34 14.31 -2.98
C HIS A 83 4.71 13.07 -3.62
N VAL A 84 3.60 12.58 -3.06
CA VAL A 84 2.94 11.38 -3.59
C VAL A 84 2.25 11.67 -4.93
N ILE A 85 1.59 12.81 -5.08
CA ILE A 85 0.91 13.18 -6.33
C ILE A 85 1.93 13.38 -7.46
N GLU A 86 3.01 14.12 -7.22
CA GLU A 86 4.06 14.35 -8.22
C GLU A 86 4.65 13.03 -8.73
N ASN A 87 4.98 12.10 -7.82
CA ASN A 87 5.57 10.82 -8.22
C ASN A 87 4.54 9.85 -8.82
N LEU A 88 3.25 9.94 -8.47
CA LEU A 88 2.21 9.15 -9.14
C LEU A 88 1.86 9.68 -10.53
N ALA A 89 1.96 11.00 -10.74
CA ALA A 89 1.66 11.62 -12.02
C ALA A 89 2.77 11.43 -13.06
N LYS A 90 4.02 11.36 -12.60
CA LYS A 90 5.18 11.08 -13.47
C LYS A 90 5.15 9.66 -14.01
N ASP A 91 5.57 9.54 -15.26
CA ASP A 91 5.88 8.25 -15.88
C ASP A 91 7.39 8.05 -15.95
N ASP A 92 7.99 7.84 -14.77
CA ASP A 92 9.43 7.59 -14.62
C ASP A 92 9.72 6.50 -13.57
N ASP A 93 11.00 6.21 -13.41
CA ASP A 93 11.53 5.19 -12.51
C ASP A 93 11.73 5.69 -11.06
N SER A 94 11.06 6.76 -10.63
CA SER A 94 11.22 7.31 -9.27
C SER A 94 10.58 6.43 -8.18
N VAL A 95 9.49 5.75 -8.51
CA VAL A 95 8.69 4.96 -7.58
C VAL A 95 8.32 3.60 -8.15
N TYR A 96 8.05 2.66 -7.26
CA TYR A 96 7.29 1.45 -7.59
C TYR A 96 5.82 1.71 -7.29
N VAL A 97 4.92 1.25 -8.17
CA VAL A 97 3.46 1.30 -8.00
C VAL A 97 2.94 -0.13 -8.11
N LEU A 98 2.75 -0.77 -6.97
CA LEU A 98 2.41 -2.18 -6.89
C LEU A 98 0.91 -2.39 -6.70
N SER A 99 0.38 -3.44 -7.31
CA SER A 99 -0.93 -4.00 -6.97
C SER A 99 -0.76 -5.02 -5.84
N ALA A 100 -1.42 -4.80 -4.71
CA ALA A 100 -1.43 -5.71 -3.56
C ALA A 100 -2.61 -6.69 -3.58
N GLY A 101 -3.50 -6.58 -4.57
CA GLY A 101 -4.64 -7.48 -4.78
C GLY A 101 -5.99 -6.79 -4.68
N SER A 102 -7.05 -7.58 -4.83
CA SER A 102 -8.45 -7.14 -4.77
C SER A 102 -9.17 -7.87 -3.65
N TYR A 103 -9.89 -7.12 -2.82
CA TYR A 103 -10.56 -7.62 -1.63
C TYR A 103 -12.04 -7.26 -1.65
N GLN A 104 -12.91 -8.19 -1.25
CA GLN A 104 -14.33 -7.90 -1.11
C GLN A 104 -14.61 -7.09 0.15
N ILE A 105 -15.48 -6.08 0.02
CA ILE A 105 -16.01 -5.32 1.14
C ILE A 105 -17.02 -6.18 1.91
N THR A 106 -16.67 -6.58 3.13
CA THR A 106 -17.48 -7.50 3.95
C THR A 106 -18.36 -6.80 4.99
N GLY A 107 -18.15 -5.50 5.24
CA GLY A 107 -18.98 -4.77 6.20
C GLY A 107 -18.53 -3.34 6.45
N SER A 108 -19.16 -2.71 7.44
CA SER A 108 -19.01 -1.29 7.76
C SER A 108 -17.62 -0.88 8.25
N ALA A 109 -16.83 -1.83 8.78
CA ALA A 109 -15.44 -1.61 9.15
C ALA A 109 -14.57 -1.24 7.93
N MET A 110 -14.95 -1.70 6.72
CA MET A 110 -14.28 -1.39 5.46
C MET A 110 -14.94 -0.20 4.73
N ASN A 111 -15.46 0.77 5.48
CA ASN A 111 -16.05 1.98 4.90
C ASN A 111 -14.99 3.03 4.54
N TYR A 112 -14.21 2.72 3.51
CA TYR A 112 -13.21 3.62 2.94
C TYR A 112 -13.83 4.84 2.24
N CYS A 113 -15.13 4.84 1.97
CA CYS A 113 -15.84 5.94 1.30
C CYS A 113 -16.18 7.10 2.24
N ARG A 114 -16.19 6.88 3.56
CA ARG A 114 -16.69 7.84 4.56
C ARG A 114 -16.05 9.23 4.46
N GLY A 115 -14.79 9.31 4.06
CA GLY A 115 -14.10 10.59 3.91
C GLY A 115 -14.69 11.52 2.83
N LEU A 116 -15.46 10.99 1.88
CA LEU A 116 -16.15 11.81 0.85
C LEU A 116 -17.42 12.50 1.37
N THR A 117 -17.84 12.23 2.62
CA THR A 117 -19.00 12.91 3.22
C THR A 117 -18.62 14.35 3.56
N SER A 118 -19.11 15.32 2.77
CA SER A 118 -18.80 16.74 2.94
C SER A 118 -19.78 17.61 2.14
N ASN A 119 -19.60 18.92 2.23
CA ASN A 119 -20.27 19.90 1.38
C ASN A 119 -19.29 20.41 0.33
N TYR A 120 -19.71 20.40 -0.93
CA TYR A 120 -18.87 20.77 -2.07
C TYR A 120 -19.47 21.95 -2.81
N THR A 121 -18.65 22.91 -3.22
CA THR A 121 -19.07 23.94 -4.19
C THR A 121 -18.80 23.40 -5.58
N VAL A 122 -19.84 23.28 -6.40
CA VAL A 122 -19.76 22.57 -7.70
C VAL A 122 -20.43 23.35 -8.82
N ASP A 123 -19.91 23.20 -10.03
CA ASP A 123 -20.58 23.59 -11.28
C ASP A 123 -21.21 22.34 -11.89
N ILE A 124 -22.55 22.27 -11.84
CA ILE A 124 -23.33 21.13 -12.33
C ILE A 124 -23.61 21.17 -13.84
N THR A 125 -23.13 22.20 -14.56
CA THR A 125 -23.24 22.25 -16.03
C THR A 125 -22.32 21.22 -16.71
N LYS A 126 -21.38 20.64 -15.95
CA LYS A 126 -20.42 19.64 -16.38
C LYS A 126 -20.43 18.45 -15.42
N PRO A 127 -19.92 17.27 -15.84
CA PRO A 127 -19.70 16.16 -14.92
C PRO A 127 -18.81 16.59 -13.75
N VAL A 128 -19.29 16.33 -12.53
CA VAL A 128 -18.66 16.74 -11.28
C VAL A 128 -17.65 15.66 -10.86
N LYS A 129 -16.49 16.09 -10.37
CA LYS A 129 -15.52 15.24 -9.67
C LYS A 129 -15.31 15.80 -8.28
N LEU A 130 -15.35 14.94 -7.27
CA LEU A 130 -15.20 15.33 -5.87
C LEU A 130 -13.87 14.86 -5.32
N ALA A 131 -13.27 15.65 -4.44
CA ALA A 131 -12.08 15.25 -3.71
C ALA A 131 -12.11 15.70 -2.25
N THR A 132 -11.38 14.98 -1.40
CA THR A 132 -11.10 15.38 -0.03
C THR A 132 -9.64 15.12 0.27
N ALA A 133 -9.04 15.98 1.09
CA ALA A 133 -7.71 15.81 1.62
C ALA A 133 -7.74 16.14 3.11
N VAL A 134 -7.29 15.20 3.93
CA VAL A 134 -7.21 15.34 5.39
C VAL A 134 -5.90 14.74 5.85
N ASP A 135 -5.21 15.40 6.75
CA ASP A 135 -4.05 14.85 7.44
C ASP A 135 -4.32 14.61 8.93
N ALA A 136 -3.52 13.72 9.51
CA ALA A 136 -3.64 13.34 10.90
C ALA A 136 -2.31 12.77 11.43
N ILE A 137 -2.27 12.54 12.75
CA ILE A 137 -1.20 11.82 13.42
C ILE A 137 -1.80 10.55 14.05
N THR A 138 -1.18 9.41 13.76
CA THR A 138 -1.46 8.16 14.47
C THR A 138 -0.70 8.16 15.79
N PHE A 139 -1.43 7.83 16.85
CA PHE A 139 -0.90 7.65 18.19
C PHE A 139 -0.81 6.16 18.50
N LEU A 140 0.32 5.71 19.03
CA LEU A 140 0.56 4.31 19.42
C LEU A 140 0.89 4.25 20.91
N ARG A 141 0.47 3.18 21.57
CA ARG A 141 0.79 2.88 22.98
C ARG A 141 1.42 1.51 23.05
N GLY A 142 2.51 1.37 23.80
CA GLY A 142 3.22 0.11 23.93
C GLY A 142 4.11 -0.23 22.74
N THR A 143 4.64 -1.45 22.76
CA THR A 143 5.48 -2.07 21.75
C THR A 143 5.00 -3.49 21.51
N ALA A 144 5.47 -4.13 20.43
CA ALA A 144 5.14 -5.54 20.15
C ALA A 144 5.42 -6.47 21.36
N LEU A 145 6.48 -6.21 22.12
CA LEU A 145 6.80 -6.98 23.31
C LEU A 145 5.82 -6.70 24.46
N THR A 146 5.49 -5.44 24.74
CA THR A 146 4.60 -5.12 25.86
C THR A 146 3.19 -5.65 25.60
N HIS A 147 2.69 -5.56 24.37
CA HIS A 147 1.40 -6.13 23.97
C HIS A 147 1.26 -7.62 24.28
N ALA A 148 2.35 -8.38 24.35
CA ALA A 148 2.32 -9.80 24.71
C ALA A 148 2.07 -10.04 26.22
N PHE A 149 2.29 -9.02 27.05
CA PHE A 149 2.24 -9.12 28.52
C PHE A 149 1.30 -8.08 29.17
N THR A 150 0.60 -7.27 28.37
CA THR A 150 -0.33 -6.25 28.83
C THR A 150 -1.69 -6.35 28.15
N ASP A 151 -2.70 -5.69 28.71
CA ASP A 151 -4.09 -5.61 28.24
C ASP A 151 -4.39 -4.30 27.51
N ASP A 152 -3.36 -3.68 26.93
CA ASP A 152 -3.42 -2.37 26.30
C ASP A 152 -4.24 -2.33 25.00
N LEU A 153 -4.69 -3.50 24.50
CA LEU A 153 -5.66 -3.64 23.42
C LEU A 153 -7.13 -3.55 23.87
N SER A 154 -7.43 -3.72 25.16
CA SER A 154 -8.80 -3.76 25.68
C SER A 154 -9.07 -2.78 26.83
N VAL A 155 -8.04 -2.37 27.55
CA VAL A 155 -8.15 -1.51 28.74
C VAL A 155 -7.68 -0.08 28.44
N ASN A 156 -8.34 0.91 29.05
CA ASN A 156 -7.99 2.34 28.93
C ASN A 156 -7.89 2.82 27.47
N LEU A 157 -8.84 2.39 26.64
CA LEU A 157 -8.91 2.77 25.23
C LEU A 157 -9.49 4.19 25.07
N PRO A 158 -8.94 5.01 24.16
CA PRO A 158 -9.49 6.32 23.90
C PRO A 158 -10.82 6.25 23.17
N THR A 159 -11.71 7.19 23.46
CA THR A 159 -12.96 7.38 22.72
C THR A 159 -12.72 8.14 21.40
N ALA A 160 -13.66 8.06 20.46
CA ALA A 160 -13.58 8.79 19.18
C ALA A 160 -13.47 10.33 19.31
N THR A 161 -13.80 10.88 20.49
CA THR A 161 -13.72 12.31 20.81
C THR A 161 -12.53 12.69 21.67
N ALA A 162 -11.61 11.75 21.95
CA ALA A 162 -10.44 12.00 22.78
C ALA A 162 -9.51 13.05 22.13
N SER A 163 -9.06 14.02 22.92
CA SER A 163 -8.07 15.00 22.48
C SER A 163 -6.67 14.40 22.47
N MET A 164 -5.72 15.04 21.79
CA MET A 164 -4.30 14.64 21.85
C MET A 164 -3.76 14.61 23.28
N ARG A 165 -4.23 15.52 24.15
CA ARG A 165 -3.87 15.54 25.57
C ARG A 165 -4.35 14.29 26.30
N ASP A 166 -5.58 13.86 26.01
CA ASP A 166 -6.15 12.64 26.61
C ASP A 166 -5.37 11.40 26.14
N LEU A 167 -4.99 11.36 24.86
CA LEU A 167 -4.16 10.28 24.31
C LEU A 167 -2.81 10.20 25.04
N THR A 168 -2.13 11.33 25.23
CA THR A 168 -0.86 11.36 25.96
C THR A 168 -1.04 10.98 27.43
N ALA A 169 -2.13 11.40 28.08
CA ALA A 169 -2.44 11.00 29.45
C ALA A 169 -2.68 9.49 29.60
N LEU A 170 -3.19 8.84 28.54
CA LEU A 170 -3.39 7.39 28.47
C LEU A 170 -2.11 6.61 28.05
N GLY A 171 -0.97 7.30 27.90
CA GLY A 171 0.31 6.71 27.53
C GLY A 171 0.52 6.49 26.03
N PHE A 172 -0.33 7.08 25.17
CA PHE A 172 -0.10 7.05 23.74
C PHE A 172 0.90 8.13 23.30
N VAL A 173 1.75 7.78 22.35
CA VAL A 173 2.80 8.63 21.79
C VAL A 173 2.50 8.87 20.30
N PRO A 174 2.64 10.11 19.79
CA PRO A 174 2.53 10.38 18.36
C PRO A 174 3.62 9.60 17.60
N SER A 175 3.22 8.85 16.58
CA SER A 175 4.13 7.92 15.89
C SER A 175 4.18 8.11 14.38
N ARG A 176 3.03 8.23 13.71
CA ARG A 176 2.99 8.24 12.24
C ARG A 176 2.17 9.42 11.74
N ILE A 177 2.74 10.22 10.86
CA ILE A 177 2.01 11.27 10.15
C ILE A 177 1.37 10.65 8.91
N GLN A 178 0.19 11.11 8.56
CA GLN A 178 -0.55 10.57 7.43
C GLN A 178 -1.38 11.64 6.73
N THR A 179 -1.52 11.49 5.42
CA THR A 179 -2.40 12.30 4.58
C THR A 179 -3.28 11.39 3.75
N ASP A 180 -4.59 11.49 3.92
CA ASP A 180 -5.61 10.70 3.23
C ASP A 180 -6.33 11.57 2.20
N MET A 181 -6.08 11.29 0.93
CA MET A 181 -6.77 11.90 -0.19
C MET A 181 -7.73 10.90 -0.82
N ARG A 182 -8.96 11.35 -1.08
CA ARG A 182 -9.96 10.57 -1.83
C ARG A 182 -10.45 11.38 -3.00
N MET A 183 -10.58 10.75 -4.16
CA MET A 183 -10.98 11.37 -5.42
C MET A 183 -12.01 10.49 -6.11
N THR A 184 -13.05 11.07 -6.68
CA THR A 184 -14.09 10.32 -7.40
C THR A 184 -13.84 10.32 -8.91
N THR A 185 -14.39 9.33 -9.61
CA THR A 185 -14.64 9.51 -11.04
C THR A 185 -15.70 10.59 -11.26
N ALA A 186 -15.81 11.07 -12.50
CA ALA A 186 -16.82 12.05 -12.85
C ALA A 186 -18.23 11.43 -12.82
N PHE A 187 -19.21 12.19 -12.35
CA PHE A 187 -20.63 11.81 -12.38
C PHE A 187 -21.51 13.04 -12.59
N ALA A 188 -22.74 12.83 -13.07
CA ALA A 188 -23.70 13.91 -13.29
C ALA A 188 -24.50 14.20 -12.01
N VAL A 189 -24.82 15.48 -11.79
CA VAL A 189 -25.68 15.95 -10.70
C VAL A 189 -26.87 16.66 -11.33
N GLN A 190 -28.09 16.29 -10.95
CA GLN A 190 -29.29 16.96 -11.44
C GLN A 190 -29.51 18.27 -10.69
N ASN A 191 -30.01 19.29 -11.40
CA ASN A 191 -30.38 20.58 -10.81
C ASN A 191 -31.70 20.48 -10.03
N THR A 192 -31.69 19.74 -8.92
CA THR A 192 -32.86 19.54 -8.05
C THR A 192 -32.43 19.47 -6.59
N SER A 193 -33.28 20.02 -5.72
CA SER A 193 -33.16 19.91 -4.27
C SER A 193 -33.64 18.57 -3.72
N ALA A 194 -34.22 17.71 -4.57
CA ALA A 194 -34.57 16.35 -4.20
C ALA A 194 -33.30 15.51 -3.94
N MET A 195 -33.44 14.48 -3.11
CA MET A 195 -32.37 13.56 -2.80
C MET A 195 -32.03 12.70 -4.02
N GLN A 196 -30.73 12.61 -4.33
CA GLN A 196 -30.18 11.89 -5.49
C GLN A 196 -29.23 10.80 -4.99
N TYR A 197 -29.10 9.73 -5.78
CA TYR A 197 -28.25 8.59 -5.45
C TYR A 197 -27.32 8.28 -6.61
N ALA A 198 -26.06 7.98 -6.31
CA ALA A 198 -25.09 7.56 -7.31
C ALA A 198 -24.16 6.50 -6.75
N THR A 199 -23.88 5.46 -7.54
CA THR A 199 -22.83 4.50 -7.27
C THR A 199 -21.65 4.84 -8.16
N ILE A 200 -20.52 5.20 -7.55
CA ILE A 200 -19.36 5.76 -8.24
C ILE A 200 -18.08 5.01 -7.89
N THR A 201 -17.13 5.02 -8.82
CA THR A 201 -15.77 4.60 -8.54
C THR A 201 -15.03 5.72 -7.81
N TYR A 202 -14.28 5.36 -6.78
CA TYR A 202 -13.39 6.28 -6.08
C TYR A 202 -11.97 5.72 -6.07
N TYR A 203 -11.03 6.64 -5.90
CA TYR A 203 -9.63 6.38 -5.68
C TYR A 203 -9.20 6.96 -4.34
N ARG A 204 -8.29 6.27 -3.67
CA ARG A 204 -7.67 6.70 -2.42
C ARG A 204 -6.17 6.75 -2.59
N VAL A 205 -5.57 7.82 -2.10
CA VAL A 205 -4.13 8.00 -1.99
C VAL A 205 -3.85 8.35 -0.54
N TYR A 206 -3.30 7.39 0.21
CA TYR A 206 -3.11 7.48 1.64
C TYR A 206 -1.63 7.42 2.00
N ALA A 207 -1.01 8.59 2.03
CA ALA A 207 0.40 8.79 2.33
C ALA A 207 0.66 8.61 3.83
N LYS A 208 1.77 7.95 4.17
CA LYS A 208 2.18 7.64 5.55
C LYS A 208 3.69 7.80 5.70
N SER A 209 4.12 8.35 6.83
CA SER A 209 5.54 8.43 7.18
C SER A 209 5.74 8.32 8.70
N TYR A 210 6.80 7.62 9.11
CA TYR A 210 7.18 7.44 10.53
C TYR A 210 7.98 8.61 11.08
N CYS A 211 8.48 9.49 10.21
CA CYS A 211 9.21 10.68 10.61
C CYS A 211 8.74 11.91 9.84
N THR A 212 8.80 13.06 10.51
CA THR A 212 8.46 14.35 9.90
C THR A 212 9.48 14.66 8.81
N GLY A 213 9.00 14.85 7.59
CA GLY A 213 9.83 15.20 6.42
C GLY A 213 10.49 14.01 5.71
N CYS A 214 10.26 12.78 6.17
CA CYS A 214 10.75 11.59 5.49
C CYS A 214 9.86 11.24 4.30
N ALA A 215 10.49 10.74 3.22
CA ALA A 215 9.80 10.28 2.02
C ALA A 215 8.66 9.32 2.40
N PRO A 216 7.40 9.67 2.09
CA PRO A 216 6.27 8.85 2.49
C PRO A 216 6.14 7.61 1.61
N ILE A 217 5.59 6.56 2.18
CA ILE A 217 4.95 5.48 1.42
C ILE A 217 3.47 5.83 1.24
N ALA A 218 2.85 5.38 0.15
CA ALA A 218 1.41 5.56 -0.03
C ALA A 218 0.69 4.22 -0.19
N GLU A 219 -0.40 4.08 0.55
CA GLU A 219 -1.41 3.07 0.29
C GLU A 219 -2.37 3.64 -0.77
N LEU A 220 -2.53 2.90 -1.86
CA LEU A 220 -3.39 3.26 -2.96
C LEU A 220 -4.65 2.40 -2.92
N GLY A 221 -5.78 3.00 -3.24
CA GLY A 221 -7.06 2.30 -3.23
C GLY A 221 -7.88 2.63 -4.46
N ARG A 222 -8.63 1.65 -4.95
CA ARG A 222 -9.72 1.84 -5.90
C ARG A 222 -10.91 1.03 -5.41
N GLY A 223 -12.10 1.58 -5.50
CA GLY A 223 -13.30 0.83 -5.15
C GLY A 223 -14.57 1.57 -5.51
N THR A 224 -15.69 1.15 -4.93
CA THR A 224 -17.00 1.70 -5.23
C THR A 224 -17.66 2.30 -3.99
N CYS A 225 -18.24 3.48 -4.14
CA CYS A 225 -18.99 4.17 -3.10
C CYS A 225 -20.44 4.41 -3.53
N ASN A 226 -21.35 4.33 -2.57
CA ASN A 226 -22.70 4.87 -2.69
C ASN A 226 -22.70 6.30 -2.15
N LEU A 227 -23.21 7.23 -2.95
CA LEU A 227 -23.40 8.62 -2.59
C LEU A 227 -24.89 8.90 -2.49
N THR A 228 -25.28 9.53 -1.39
CA THR A 228 -26.56 10.20 -1.22
C THR A 228 -26.30 11.69 -1.26
N MET A 229 -26.94 12.39 -2.18
CA MET A 229 -26.60 13.76 -2.54
C MET A 229 -27.81 14.66 -2.55
N GLN A 230 -27.62 15.93 -2.18
CA GLN A 230 -28.64 16.95 -2.30
C GLN A 230 -28.00 18.24 -2.82
N PHE A 231 -28.54 18.79 -3.92
CA PHE A 231 -28.00 20.00 -4.53
C PHE A 231 -28.84 21.23 -4.14
N ASN A 232 -28.16 22.29 -3.71
CA ASN A 232 -28.75 23.59 -3.41
C ASN A 232 -28.32 24.59 -4.49
N ALA A 233 -29.24 24.92 -5.39
CA ALA A 233 -29.01 25.82 -6.52
C ALA A 233 -28.71 27.27 -6.09
N THR A 234 -29.25 27.73 -4.95
CA THR A 234 -29.01 29.10 -4.47
C THR A 234 -27.56 29.33 -4.05
N SER A 235 -26.87 28.29 -3.56
CA SER A 235 -25.49 28.38 -3.08
C SER A 235 -24.48 27.61 -3.92
N ASN A 236 -24.94 26.94 -5.00
CA ASN A 236 -24.14 25.99 -5.79
C ASN A 236 -23.44 24.94 -4.92
N ARG A 237 -24.13 24.46 -3.89
CA ARG A 237 -23.58 23.49 -2.93
C ARG A 237 -24.20 22.11 -3.11
N LEU A 238 -23.35 21.11 -3.20
CA LEU A 238 -23.71 19.70 -3.15
C LEU A 238 -23.39 19.16 -1.76
N ILE A 239 -24.43 18.74 -1.04
CA ILE A 239 -24.30 18.05 0.25
C ILE A 239 -24.22 16.56 -0.06
N VAL A 240 -23.13 15.91 0.36
CA VAL A 240 -22.88 14.49 0.05
C VAL A 240 -22.72 13.69 1.33
N THR A 241 -23.43 12.58 1.43
CA THR A 241 -23.19 11.51 2.38
C THR A 241 -22.72 10.29 1.61
N SER A 242 -21.65 9.64 2.06
CA SER A 242 -21.01 8.53 1.37
C SER A 242 -20.93 7.27 2.23
N SER A 243 -21.19 6.13 1.62
CA SER A 243 -21.09 4.82 2.25
C SER A 243 -20.43 3.79 1.35
N HIS A 244 -19.96 2.71 1.96
CA HIS A 244 -19.47 1.53 1.26
C HIS A 244 -20.59 0.79 0.53
N VAL A 245 -20.20 -0.05 -0.43
CA VAL A 245 -21.07 -1.01 -1.12
C VAL A 245 -20.68 -2.42 -0.70
N LEU A 246 -21.59 -3.12 -0.02
CA LEU A 246 -21.35 -4.48 0.45
C LEU A 246 -21.12 -5.43 -0.75
N GLY A 247 -20.12 -6.30 -0.65
CA GLY A 247 -19.74 -7.26 -1.70
C GLY A 247 -18.99 -6.66 -2.89
N SER A 248 -18.83 -5.32 -2.94
CA SER A 248 -18.00 -4.66 -3.96
C SER A 248 -16.52 -5.00 -3.79
N GLN A 249 -15.75 -4.92 -4.87
CA GLN A 249 -14.30 -5.11 -4.84
C GLN A 249 -13.59 -3.82 -4.45
N HIS A 250 -12.52 -3.97 -3.67
CA HIS A 250 -11.57 -2.92 -3.33
C HIS A 250 -10.17 -3.36 -3.76
N ASP A 251 -9.62 -2.69 -4.75
CA ASP A 251 -8.25 -2.90 -5.18
C ASP A 251 -7.32 -2.11 -4.27
N LEU A 252 -6.33 -2.81 -3.73
CA LEU A 252 -5.29 -2.25 -2.89
C LEU A 252 -3.99 -2.16 -3.70
N GLY A 253 -3.30 -1.04 -3.54
CA GLY A 253 -1.97 -0.83 -4.09
C GLY A 253 -1.04 -0.19 -3.09
N LEU A 254 0.24 -0.19 -3.44
CA LEU A 254 1.30 0.42 -2.66
C LEU A 254 2.20 1.23 -3.56
N MET A 255 2.70 2.34 -3.03
CA MET A 255 3.72 3.15 -3.66
C MET A 255 4.82 3.45 -2.66
N PHE A 256 6.06 3.31 -3.13
CA PHE A 256 7.25 3.66 -2.36
C PHE A 256 8.40 3.99 -3.33
N ALA A 257 9.36 4.77 -2.84
CA ALA A 257 10.51 5.20 -3.62
C ALA A 257 11.35 4.01 -4.09
N ARG A 258 11.90 4.11 -5.30
CA ARG A 258 12.97 3.20 -5.73
C ARG A 258 14.26 3.60 -5.02
N ASP A 259 14.91 2.62 -4.41
CA ASP A 259 16.19 2.81 -3.73
C ASP A 259 17.25 1.88 -4.34
N VAL A 260 18.48 2.35 -4.42
CA VAL A 260 19.66 1.59 -4.87
C VAL A 260 19.79 0.28 -4.10
N TYR A 261 19.42 0.26 -2.82
CA TYR A 261 19.43 -0.97 -2.02
C TYR A 261 18.42 -2.02 -2.51
N SER A 262 17.26 -1.60 -3.02
CA SER A 262 16.27 -2.52 -3.59
C SER A 262 16.76 -3.18 -4.89
N SER A 263 17.49 -2.41 -5.71
CA SER A 263 18.12 -2.90 -6.94
C SER A 263 19.31 -3.83 -6.63
N LEU A 264 20.18 -3.44 -5.69
CA LEU A 264 21.32 -4.25 -5.27
C LEU A 264 20.89 -5.57 -4.63
N ALA A 265 19.88 -5.54 -3.76
CA ALA A 265 19.32 -6.75 -3.15
C ALA A 265 18.81 -7.72 -4.22
N SER A 266 18.13 -7.22 -5.24
CA SER A 266 17.65 -8.04 -6.36
C SER A 266 18.80 -8.66 -7.14
N ILE A 267 19.85 -7.89 -7.47
CA ILE A 267 21.05 -8.38 -8.17
C ILE A 267 21.75 -9.49 -7.38
N LEU A 268 21.97 -9.28 -6.08
CA LEU A 268 22.61 -10.27 -5.21
C LEU A 268 21.81 -11.57 -5.13
N LYS A 269 20.48 -11.50 -5.09
CA LYS A 269 19.61 -12.69 -5.14
C LYS A 269 19.80 -13.48 -6.44
N TYR A 270 19.85 -12.80 -7.59
CA TYR A 270 20.07 -13.46 -8.87
C TYR A 270 21.45 -14.11 -8.98
N ILE A 271 22.51 -13.44 -8.49
CA ILE A 271 23.86 -14.02 -8.43
C ILE A 271 23.87 -15.26 -7.54
N ALA A 272 23.23 -15.21 -6.37
CA ALA A 272 23.15 -16.34 -5.46
C ALA A 272 22.44 -17.55 -6.10
N ILE A 273 21.32 -17.32 -6.80
CA ILE A 273 20.61 -18.37 -7.54
C ILE A 273 21.51 -18.95 -8.64
N PHE A 274 22.20 -18.10 -9.40
CA PHE A 274 23.11 -18.54 -10.46
C PHE A 274 24.24 -19.41 -9.92
N ILE A 275 24.89 -19.01 -8.82
CA ILE A 275 25.96 -19.79 -8.17
C ILE A 275 25.41 -21.11 -7.64
N ALA A 276 24.21 -21.12 -7.02
CA ALA A 276 23.61 -22.33 -6.49
C ALA A 276 23.28 -23.35 -7.59
N VAL A 277 22.64 -22.90 -8.68
CA VAL A 277 22.30 -23.76 -9.83
C VAL A 277 23.56 -24.20 -10.56
N GLY A 278 24.48 -23.27 -10.83
CA GLY A 278 25.75 -23.55 -11.50
C GLY A 278 26.63 -24.52 -10.72
N GLY A 279 26.76 -24.33 -9.40
CA GLY A 279 27.50 -25.24 -8.52
C GLY A 279 26.87 -26.63 -8.44
N TYR A 280 25.54 -26.71 -8.38
CA TYR A 280 24.83 -28.00 -8.43
C TYR A 280 25.06 -28.74 -9.76
N LEU A 281 24.97 -28.03 -10.90
CA LEU A 281 25.22 -28.62 -12.22
C LEU A 281 26.69 -29.03 -12.39
N ALA A 282 27.63 -28.21 -11.94
CA ALA A 282 29.07 -28.52 -11.98
C ALA A 282 29.42 -29.72 -11.09
N SER A 283 28.80 -29.86 -9.91
CA SER A 283 29.00 -30.99 -9.01
C SER A 283 28.55 -32.34 -9.61
N ARG A 284 27.62 -32.35 -10.57
CA ARG A 284 27.22 -33.57 -11.28
C ARG A 284 28.22 -33.97 -12.38
N GLN A 285 29.12 -33.08 -12.78
CA GLN A 285 30.09 -33.34 -13.84
C GLN A 285 31.49 -33.71 -13.33
N THR A 286 31.76 -33.66 -12.03
CA THR A 286 32.98 -34.23 -11.47
C THR A 286 32.86 -35.75 -11.38
N ILE A 287 33.20 -36.43 -12.48
CA ILE A 287 33.64 -37.83 -12.43
C ILE A 287 34.93 -37.80 -11.60
N GLN A 288 34.91 -38.36 -10.39
CA GLN A 288 36.15 -38.64 -9.68
C GLN A 288 36.90 -39.71 -10.49
N TRP A 289 37.99 -39.32 -11.13
CA TRP A 289 38.97 -40.27 -11.60
C TRP A 289 39.62 -40.89 -10.35
N SER A 290 39.20 -42.11 -10.03
CA SER A 290 40.02 -42.97 -9.18
C SER A 290 41.22 -43.37 -10.03
N ASP A 291 42.39 -42.79 -9.77
CA ASP A 291 43.64 -43.41 -10.19
C ASP A 291 43.74 -44.76 -9.46
N THR A 292 43.22 -45.82 -10.07
CA THR A 292 43.70 -47.16 -9.74
C THR A 292 45.13 -47.21 -10.24
N ASN A 293 46.09 -46.89 -9.36
CA ASN A 293 47.47 -47.26 -9.58
C ASN A 293 47.53 -48.78 -9.77
N LEU A 294 47.74 -49.18 -11.02
CA LEU A 294 48.30 -50.48 -11.35
C LEU A 294 49.62 -50.62 -10.60
N GLU A 295 49.79 -51.74 -9.91
CA GLU A 295 51.05 -52.26 -9.38
C GLU A 295 51.82 -51.36 -8.39
N LYS A 296 51.53 -51.57 -7.10
CA LYS A 296 52.58 -51.72 -6.08
C LYS A 296 52.01 -52.26 -4.78
N ASP A 297 52.27 -53.54 -4.55
CA ASP A 297 52.83 -54.11 -3.33
C ASP A 297 52.27 -55.50 -3.02
N ALA A 298 52.97 -56.49 -3.59
CA ALA A 298 53.47 -57.69 -2.92
C ALA A 298 52.50 -58.53 -2.09
N LEU A 299 52.05 -59.65 -2.66
CA LEU A 299 52.50 -61.02 -2.31
C LEU A 299 51.83 -62.05 -3.22
#